data_AF-A0A1C6KN01-F1
#
_entry.id   AF-A0A1C6KN01-F1
#
_cell.length_a   1.000
_cell.length_b   1.000
_cell.length_c   1.000
_cell.angle_alpha   90.00
_cell.angle_beta   90.00
_cell.angle_gamma   90.00
#
_symmetry.space_group_name_H-M   'P 1'
#
loop_
_entity.id
_entity.type
_entity.pdbx_description
1 polymer ?
#
loop_
_entity_poly.entity_id
_entity_poly.type
_entity_poly.pdbx_seq_one_letter_code
_entity_poly.pdbx_strand_id
1 'polypeptide(L)'
;MKEYKFYGWEQANVPAASKTYEKIKNPKELYDILSEIWCADTCAPRMRERWSKENQTLGQCSITAFLAQDIFGGKVYGILRPGGNYHCYNVVGDCCFDLTSEQFGDEILDYRENPEQFREVHFQKEEKRQRYEYLKKELETYLGKASEQTKQLYKVLLSKGYPKELCAEIVYKNMNTDYTATRMLGYLYRVTNPRIEDLVDEMLAILSDREAIIQKKELEHAQAVINDMYKNGL
;
A
#
# COMPACT_ATOMS: atom_id res chain seq x y z
N MET A 1 -2.47 -16.74 -13.64
CA MET A 1 -3.32 -15.93 -12.75
C MET A 1 -2.56 -15.79 -11.43
N LYS A 2 -2.46 -14.60 -10.83
CA LYS A 2 -1.75 -14.45 -9.55
C LYS A 2 -2.54 -15.19 -8.47
N GLU A 3 -1.88 -16.10 -7.77
CA GLU A 3 -2.44 -16.80 -6.61
C GLU A 3 -2.22 -15.93 -5.37
N TYR A 4 -3.25 -15.80 -4.55
CA TYR A 4 -3.19 -15.07 -3.28
C TYR A 4 -3.39 -16.07 -2.15
N LYS A 5 -2.83 -15.78 -0.97
CA LYS A 5 -2.89 -16.70 0.18
C LYS A 5 -3.90 -16.27 1.23
N PHE A 6 -4.62 -15.18 0.99
CA PHE A 6 -5.64 -14.67 1.89
C PHE A 6 -6.99 -15.36 1.63
N TYR A 7 -7.80 -15.59 2.65
CA TYR A 7 -9.05 -16.34 2.52
C TYR A 7 -10.06 -15.62 1.62
N GLY A 8 -10.72 -16.38 0.74
CA GLY A 8 -11.75 -15.87 -0.17
C GLY A 8 -11.21 -15.11 -1.40
N TRP A 9 -9.90 -15.17 -1.67
CA TRP A 9 -9.27 -14.41 -2.76
C TRP A 9 -9.81 -14.72 -4.17
N GLU A 10 -10.24 -15.96 -4.42
CA GLU A 10 -10.79 -16.40 -5.71
C GLU A 10 -12.04 -15.59 -6.08
N GLN A 11 -12.91 -15.35 -5.10
CA GLN A 11 -14.16 -14.61 -5.24
C GLN A 11 -14.04 -13.11 -4.90
N ALA A 12 -12.89 -12.66 -4.40
CA ALA A 12 -12.62 -11.28 -4.00
C ALA A 12 -12.54 -10.30 -5.19
N ASN A 13 -13.69 -10.00 -5.78
CA ASN A 13 -13.86 -9.18 -7.00
C ASN A 13 -14.80 -7.97 -6.79
N VAL A 14 -15.07 -7.61 -5.54
CA VAL A 14 -16.00 -6.53 -5.16
C VAL A 14 -15.41 -5.16 -5.53
N PRO A 15 -16.09 -4.31 -6.31
CA PRO A 15 -15.60 -2.98 -6.64
C PRO A 15 -15.71 -2.02 -5.45
N ALA A 16 -14.89 -0.97 -5.44
CA ALA A 16 -15.01 0.10 -4.44
C ALA A 16 -16.42 0.73 -4.46
N ALA A 17 -16.99 0.94 -3.27
CA ALA A 17 -18.32 1.48 -3.08
C ALA A 17 -18.39 3.01 -3.28
N SER A 18 -17.26 3.71 -3.19
CA SER A 18 -17.19 5.17 -3.30
C SER A 18 -16.16 5.64 -4.32
N LYS A 19 -16.37 6.85 -4.87
CA LYS A 19 -15.44 7.49 -5.81
C LYS A 19 -14.07 7.79 -5.18
N THR A 20 -14.00 8.00 -3.87
CA THR A 20 -12.76 8.30 -3.14
C THR A 20 -11.71 7.21 -3.36
N TYR A 21 -12.14 5.95 -3.44
CA TYR A 21 -11.26 4.79 -3.60
C TYR A 21 -11.45 4.07 -4.94
N GLU A 22 -12.01 4.73 -5.96
CA GLU A 22 -12.30 4.13 -7.28
C GLU A 22 -11.07 3.57 -7.99
N LYS A 23 -9.88 4.05 -7.60
CA LYS A 23 -8.59 3.54 -8.09
C LYS A 23 -8.30 2.11 -7.63
N ILE A 24 -8.97 1.62 -6.59
CA ILE A 24 -8.85 0.25 -6.07
C ILE A 24 -9.99 -0.58 -6.64
N LYS A 25 -9.70 -1.46 -7.60
CA LYS A 25 -10.74 -2.17 -8.36
C LYS A 25 -11.37 -3.33 -7.59
N ASN A 26 -10.63 -3.97 -6.69
CA ASN A 26 -11.09 -5.13 -5.93
C ASN A 26 -10.20 -5.40 -4.69
N PRO A 27 -10.61 -6.30 -3.77
CA PRO A 27 -9.81 -6.59 -2.59
C PRO A 27 -8.44 -7.21 -2.87
N LYS A 28 -8.25 -7.89 -4.01
CA LYS A 28 -6.92 -8.38 -4.42
C LYS A 28 -5.95 -7.23 -4.71
N GLU A 29 -6.42 -6.19 -5.38
CA GLU A 29 -5.63 -4.97 -5.61
C GLU A 29 -5.36 -4.22 -4.30
N LEU A 30 -6.34 -4.14 -3.39
CA LEU A 30 -6.10 -3.60 -2.05
C LEU A 30 -5.01 -4.40 -1.33
N TYR A 31 -5.06 -5.72 -1.38
CA TYR A 31 -4.04 -6.58 -0.76
C TYR A 31 -2.64 -6.31 -1.32
N ASP A 32 -2.50 -6.17 -2.65
CA ASP A 32 -1.21 -5.85 -3.27
C ASP A 32 -0.65 -4.50 -2.77
N ILE A 33 -1.51 -3.49 -2.63
CA ILE A 33 -1.12 -2.17 -2.12
C ILE A 33 -0.76 -2.27 -0.64
N LEU A 34 -1.60 -2.91 0.17
CA LEU A 34 -1.37 -3.06 1.61
C LEU A 34 -0.14 -3.90 1.91
N SER A 35 0.26 -4.83 1.05
CA SER A 35 1.52 -5.57 1.16
C SER A 35 2.75 -4.66 1.12
N GLU A 36 2.65 -3.47 0.53
CA GLU A 36 3.72 -2.46 0.54
C GLU A 36 3.62 -1.48 1.71
N ILE A 37 2.47 -1.42 2.38
CA ILE A 37 2.18 -0.46 3.45
C ILE A 37 2.25 -1.10 4.85
N TRP A 38 1.85 -2.36 4.99
CA TRP A 38 1.94 -3.09 6.25
C TRP A 38 3.38 -3.13 6.75
N CYS A 39 3.53 -2.77 8.02
CA CYS A 39 4.80 -2.58 8.70
C CYS A 39 4.63 -2.82 10.20
N ALA A 40 5.74 -2.77 10.95
CA ALA A 40 5.71 -2.91 12.40
C ALA A 40 4.80 -1.86 13.09
N ASP A 41 4.74 -0.63 12.59
CA ASP A 41 3.94 0.45 13.19
C ASP A 41 2.43 0.24 13.00
N THR A 42 2.04 -0.38 11.87
CA THR A 42 0.66 -0.84 11.65
C THR A 42 0.37 -2.17 12.33
N CYS A 43 1.35 -2.86 12.94
CA CYS A 43 1.16 -4.11 13.70
C CYS A 43 0.82 -3.86 15.18
N ALA A 44 -0.02 -4.73 15.75
CA ALA A 44 -0.59 -4.52 17.08
C ALA A 44 0.57 -4.50 18.08
N PRO A 45 0.66 -3.56 19.04
CA PRO A 45 1.86 -3.38 19.85
C PRO A 45 2.25 -4.66 20.57
N ARG A 46 1.26 -5.41 21.09
CA ARG A 46 1.44 -6.73 21.73
C ARG A 46 1.97 -7.83 20.80
N MET A 47 2.04 -7.59 19.50
CA MET A 47 2.46 -8.53 18.45
C MET A 47 3.63 -7.99 17.62
N ARG A 48 4.01 -6.71 17.81
CA ARG A 48 5.00 -6.01 16.98
C ARG A 48 6.37 -6.67 16.99
N GLU A 49 6.80 -7.20 18.13
CA GLU A 49 8.06 -7.93 18.26
C GLU A 49 8.13 -9.21 17.39
N ARG A 50 6.96 -9.78 17.05
CA ARG A 50 6.85 -10.97 16.20
C ARG A 50 6.49 -10.65 14.75
N TRP A 51 6.33 -9.37 14.43
CA TRP A 51 6.04 -8.94 13.07
C TRP A 51 7.30 -9.11 12.22
N SER A 52 7.15 -9.66 11.01
CA SER A 52 8.23 -9.76 10.03
C SER A 52 7.68 -9.51 8.63
N LYS A 53 8.56 -9.32 7.64
CA LYS A 53 8.13 -9.12 6.26
C LYS A 53 7.48 -10.39 5.69
N GLU A 54 7.94 -11.55 6.11
CA GLU A 54 7.41 -12.86 5.76
C GLU A 54 6.02 -13.10 6.36
N ASN A 55 5.72 -12.51 7.52
CA ASN A 55 4.40 -12.53 8.16
C ASN A 55 3.84 -11.10 8.36
N GLN A 56 3.76 -10.36 7.27
CA GLN A 56 3.39 -8.94 7.30
C GLN A 56 1.93 -8.68 7.74
N THR A 57 1.05 -9.68 7.65
CA THR A 57 -0.37 -9.60 8.02
C THR A 57 -0.61 -9.73 9.53
N LEU A 58 0.42 -10.11 10.30
CA LEU A 58 0.35 -10.30 11.74
C LEU A 58 -0.13 -9.04 12.45
N GLY A 59 -1.20 -9.16 13.24
CA GLY A 59 -1.70 -8.07 14.05
C GLY A 59 -2.33 -6.92 13.25
N GLN A 60 -2.66 -7.15 11.97
CA GLN A 60 -3.28 -6.14 11.08
C GLN A 60 -4.82 -6.24 11.03
N CYS A 61 -5.41 -7.34 11.50
CA CYS A 61 -6.79 -7.73 11.17
C CYS A 61 -7.86 -6.65 11.30
N SER A 62 -8.11 -6.14 12.52
CA SER A 62 -9.21 -5.19 12.75
C SER A 62 -9.09 -3.89 11.94
N ILE A 63 -7.89 -3.30 11.86
CA ILE A 63 -7.71 -2.03 11.13
C ILE A 63 -7.85 -2.24 9.63
N THR A 64 -7.34 -3.35 9.10
CA THR A 64 -7.47 -3.72 7.69
C THR A 64 -8.93 -4.00 7.34
N ALA A 65 -9.65 -4.73 8.19
CA ALA A 65 -11.04 -5.07 7.93
C ALA A 65 -11.93 -3.81 7.91
N PHE A 66 -11.72 -2.86 8.83
CA PHE A 66 -12.44 -1.60 8.81
C PHE A 66 -12.06 -0.71 7.62
N LEU A 67 -10.79 -0.70 7.20
CA LEU A 67 -10.38 0.01 5.99
C LEU A 67 -11.00 -0.59 4.73
N ALA A 68 -11.03 -1.92 4.62
CA ALA A 68 -11.71 -2.62 3.53
C ALA A 68 -13.23 -2.33 3.54
N GLN A 69 -13.84 -2.19 4.72
CA GLN A 69 -15.23 -1.76 4.84
C GLN A 69 -15.44 -0.32 4.32
N ASP A 70 -14.52 0.62 4.58
CA ASP A 70 -14.63 1.98 4.03
C ASP A 70 -14.52 2.02 2.50
N ILE A 71 -13.74 1.08 1.94
CA ILE A 71 -13.47 1.02 0.49
C ILE A 71 -14.60 0.29 -0.24
N PHE A 72 -14.99 -0.90 0.21
CA PHE A 72 -15.91 -1.81 -0.50
C PHE A 72 -17.31 -1.85 0.12
N GLY A 73 -17.52 -1.24 1.28
CA GLY A 73 -18.76 -1.34 2.04
C GLY A 73 -18.89 -2.68 2.77
N GLY A 74 -20.14 -3.12 2.96
CA GLY A 74 -20.46 -4.38 3.63
C GLY A 74 -20.24 -4.35 5.14
N LYS A 75 -20.03 -5.55 5.70
CA LYS A 75 -19.97 -5.81 7.14
C LYS A 75 -18.63 -6.41 7.55
N VAL A 76 -18.25 -6.18 8.79
CA VAL A 76 -17.07 -6.79 9.41
C VAL A 76 -17.54 -7.85 10.40
N TYR A 77 -16.96 -9.03 10.33
CA TYR A 77 -17.27 -10.16 11.23
C TYR A 77 -16.01 -10.58 11.98
N GLY A 78 -16.18 -11.27 13.12
CA GLY A 78 -15.08 -11.58 14.03
C GLY A 78 -15.04 -13.05 14.43
N ILE A 79 -13.94 -13.73 14.12
CA ILE A 79 -13.65 -15.08 14.63
C ILE A 79 -13.11 -14.95 16.05
N LEU A 80 -13.79 -15.56 17.03
CA LEU A 80 -13.33 -15.56 18.42
C LEU A 80 -12.07 -16.42 18.55
N ARG A 81 -10.99 -15.83 19.08
CA ARG A 81 -9.68 -16.50 19.21
C ARG A 81 -9.45 -17.00 20.65
N PRO A 82 -8.56 -17.99 20.87
CA PRO A 82 -8.24 -18.56 22.20
C PRO A 82 -7.74 -17.62 23.31
N GLY A 83 -7.82 -16.29 23.14
CA GLY A 83 -7.53 -15.28 24.16
C GLY A 83 -8.61 -14.22 24.29
N GLY A 84 -9.85 -14.53 23.88
CA GLY A 84 -11.02 -13.64 23.99
C GLY A 84 -11.05 -12.47 23.00
N ASN A 85 -10.07 -12.37 22.10
CA ASN A 85 -10.03 -11.33 21.08
C ASN A 85 -10.65 -11.84 19.77
N TYR A 86 -11.21 -10.92 18.98
CA TYR A 86 -11.75 -11.22 17.66
C TYR A 86 -10.73 -10.98 16.55
N HIS A 87 -10.60 -11.94 15.64
CA HIS A 87 -9.93 -11.78 14.36
C HIS A 87 -10.96 -11.34 13.31
N CYS A 88 -10.76 -10.16 12.73
CA CYS A 88 -11.78 -9.51 11.91
C CYS A 88 -11.57 -9.77 10.41
N TYR A 89 -12.68 -9.93 9.67
CA TYR A 89 -12.72 -10.10 8.22
C TYR A 89 -13.96 -9.43 7.61
N ASN A 90 -14.03 -9.34 6.28
CA ASN A 90 -15.07 -8.60 5.56
C ASN A 90 -16.04 -9.53 4.82
N VAL A 91 -17.31 -9.12 4.79
CA VAL A 91 -18.36 -9.72 3.95
C VAL A 91 -19.10 -8.61 3.23
N VAL A 92 -19.08 -8.64 1.89
CA VAL A 92 -19.81 -7.70 1.03
C VAL A 92 -20.72 -8.48 0.08
N GLY A 93 -22.03 -8.46 0.34
CA GLY A 93 -22.95 -9.38 -0.32
C GLY A 93 -22.54 -10.82 -0.05
N ASP A 94 -22.40 -11.62 -1.11
CA ASP A 94 -21.94 -13.01 -1.03
C ASP A 94 -20.41 -13.15 -1.00
N CYS A 95 -19.67 -12.05 -1.12
CA CYS A 95 -18.21 -12.08 -1.14
C CYS A 95 -17.65 -11.96 0.28
N CYS A 96 -17.22 -13.10 0.84
CA CYS A 96 -16.44 -13.17 2.08
C CYS A 96 -14.94 -13.20 1.76
N PHE A 97 -14.16 -12.32 2.39
CA PHE A 97 -12.71 -12.30 2.26
C PHE A 97 -12.03 -11.79 3.54
N ASP A 98 -10.81 -12.27 3.77
CA ASP A 98 -9.97 -11.87 4.89
C ASP A 98 -8.55 -11.63 4.39
N LEU A 99 -8.21 -10.34 4.19
CA LEU A 99 -6.91 -9.92 3.69
C LEU A 99 -5.74 -10.23 4.64
N THR A 100 -6.03 -10.75 5.84
CA THR A 100 -5.05 -10.97 6.91
C THR A 100 -5.06 -12.39 7.44
N SER A 101 -5.71 -13.33 6.76
CA SER A 101 -5.79 -14.74 7.19
C SER A 101 -4.43 -15.43 7.20
N GLU A 102 -3.48 -14.97 6.38
CA GLU A 102 -2.13 -15.54 6.29
C GLU A 102 -1.35 -15.52 7.60
N GLN A 103 -1.72 -14.65 8.55
CA GLN A 103 -1.03 -14.57 9.84
C GLN A 103 -1.13 -15.87 10.67
N PHE A 104 -2.04 -16.77 10.30
CA PHE A 104 -2.25 -18.05 10.97
C PHE A 104 -1.62 -19.25 10.24
N GLY A 105 -0.91 -19.02 9.13
CA GLY A 105 -0.26 -20.11 8.38
C GLY A 105 -1.26 -21.17 7.94
N ASP A 106 -1.05 -22.42 8.39
CA ASP A 106 -1.87 -23.57 8.00
C ASP A 106 -3.13 -23.76 8.87
N GLU A 107 -3.40 -22.86 9.83
CA GLU A 107 -4.60 -22.96 10.65
C GLU A 107 -5.87 -22.75 9.80
N ILE A 108 -6.81 -23.69 9.88
CA ILE A 108 -8.11 -23.58 9.23
C ILE A 108 -9.04 -22.75 10.12
N LEU A 109 -9.36 -21.55 9.66
CA LEU A 109 -10.30 -20.64 10.32
C LEU A 109 -11.76 -20.96 9.96
N ASP A 110 -12.67 -20.86 10.94
CA ASP A 110 -14.11 -21.00 10.71
C ASP A 110 -14.79 -19.65 10.50
N TYR A 111 -15.21 -19.39 9.26
CA TYR A 111 -15.88 -18.16 8.85
C TYR A 111 -17.42 -18.23 9.00
N ARG A 112 -17.98 -19.29 9.58
CA ARG A 112 -19.43 -19.46 9.73
C ARG A 112 -19.94 -18.87 11.04
N GLU A 113 -21.15 -18.29 11.01
CA GLU A 113 -21.92 -17.86 12.19
C GLU A 113 -21.18 -16.95 13.18
N ASN A 114 -20.17 -16.22 12.71
CA ASN A 114 -19.42 -15.29 13.54
C ASN A 114 -20.25 -14.03 13.84
N PRO A 115 -20.06 -13.38 15.00
CA PRO A 115 -20.73 -12.12 15.31
C PRO A 115 -20.18 -10.96 14.48
N GLU A 116 -21.07 -10.06 14.07
CA GLU A 116 -20.70 -8.77 13.46
C GLU A 116 -19.87 -7.95 14.45
N GLN A 117 -18.85 -7.25 13.93
CA GLN A 117 -17.92 -6.43 14.68
C GLN A 117 -18.11 -4.97 14.29
N PHE A 118 -18.11 -4.10 15.30
CA PHE A 118 -18.38 -2.67 15.13
C PHE A 118 -17.13 -1.85 15.40
N ARG A 119 -16.81 -0.90 14.51
CA ARG A 119 -15.61 -0.06 14.63
C ARG A 119 -15.64 0.78 15.90
N GLU A 120 -16.82 1.18 16.35
CA GLU A 120 -17.07 1.94 17.56
C GLU A 120 -16.55 1.19 18.79
N VAL A 121 -16.66 -0.14 18.81
CA VAL A 121 -16.14 -0.98 19.89
C VAL A 121 -14.63 -1.15 19.78
N HIS A 122 -14.11 -1.40 18.57
CA HIS A 122 -12.67 -1.61 18.38
C HIS A 122 -11.85 -0.33 18.58
N PHE A 123 -12.37 0.82 18.18
CA PHE A 123 -11.68 2.12 18.23
C PHE A 123 -11.87 2.88 19.54
N GLN A 124 -12.59 2.32 20.52
CA GLN A 124 -12.50 2.75 21.92
C GLN A 124 -11.06 2.66 22.46
N LYS A 125 -10.28 1.70 21.94
CA LYS A 125 -8.84 1.65 22.19
C LYS A 125 -8.15 2.65 21.27
N GLU A 126 -7.65 3.73 21.85
CA GLU A 126 -7.00 4.80 21.09
C GLU A 126 -5.88 4.29 20.18
N GLU A 127 -5.09 3.34 20.68
CA GLU A 127 -4.02 2.67 19.94
C GLU A 127 -4.52 2.06 18.61
N LYS A 128 -5.66 1.35 18.62
CA LYS A 128 -6.25 0.78 17.40
C LYS A 128 -6.71 1.86 16.43
N ARG A 129 -7.31 2.93 16.95
CA ARG A 129 -7.74 4.08 16.14
C ARG A 129 -6.55 4.75 15.46
N GLN A 130 -5.48 5.04 16.20
CA GLN A 130 -4.26 5.67 15.68
C GLN A 130 -3.62 4.85 14.56
N ARG A 131 -3.53 3.53 14.72
CA ARG A 131 -3.03 2.64 13.67
C ARG A 131 -3.92 2.62 12.43
N TYR A 132 -5.24 2.62 12.60
CA TYR A 132 -6.16 2.67 11.47
C TYR A 132 -5.98 3.97 10.69
N GLU A 133 -5.91 5.11 11.38
CA GLU A 133 -5.66 6.41 10.74
C GLU A 133 -4.30 6.45 10.04
N TYR A 134 -3.27 5.85 10.64
CA TYR A 134 -1.96 5.73 10.02
C TYR A 134 -2.01 4.87 8.75
N LEU A 135 -2.61 3.67 8.81
CA LEU A 135 -2.77 2.78 7.65
C LEU A 135 -3.56 3.46 6.53
N LYS A 136 -4.65 4.16 6.87
CA LYS A 136 -5.48 4.91 5.93
C LYS A 136 -4.70 6.05 5.28
N LYS A 137 -3.95 6.83 6.06
CA LYS A 137 -3.10 7.91 5.55
C LYS A 137 -2.03 7.39 4.61
N GLU A 138 -1.38 6.27 4.93
CA GLU A 138 -0.40 5.66 4.05
C GLU A 138 -1.03 5.14 2.75
N LEU A 139 -2.24 4.57 2.82
CA LEU A 139 -3.01 4.19 1.63
C LEU A 139 -3.34 5.41 0.76
N GLU A 140 -3.87 6.49 1.35
CA GLU A 140 -4.18 7.72 0.63
C GLU A 140 -2.93 8.37 0.03
N THR A 141 -1.81 8.32 0.77
CA THR A 141 -0.50 8.77 0.28
C THR A 141 -0.04 7.93 -0.90
N TYR A 142 -0.18 6.61 -0.83
CA TYR A 142 0.14 5.70 -1.94
C TYR A 142 -0.72 5.99 -3.17
N LEU A 143 -2.04 6.17 -2.98
CA LEU A 143 -2.99 6.50 -4.05
C LEU A 143 -2.81 7.92 -4.61
N GLY A 144 -2.29 8.84 -3.80
CA GLY A 144 -1.98 10.23 -4.16
C GLY A 144 -0.63 10.40 -4.86
N LYS A 145 0.37 9.58 -4.51
CA LYS A 145 1.68 9.51 -5.18
C LYS A 145 1.60 8.93 -6.59
N ALA A 146 0.63 8.07 -6.87
CA ALA A 146 0.46 7.48 -8.19
C ALA A 146 -0.24 8.45 -9.16
N SER A 147 0.57 9.26 -9.86
CA SER A 147 0.11 10.06 -11.00
C SER A 147 -0.24 9.18 -12.19
N GLU A 148 -0.89 9.77 -13.21
CA GLU A 148 -1.14 9.04 -14.46
C GLU A 148 0.15 8.51 -15.10
N GLN A 149 1.26 9.24 -14.97
CA GLN A 149 2.57 8.84 -15.43
C GLN A 149 3.09 7.63 -14.64
N THR A 150 2.97 7.62 -13.32
CA THR A 150 3.33 6.48 -12.47
C THR A 150 2.50 5.23 -12.80
N LYS A 151 1.19 5.40 -13.07
CA LYS A 151 0.30 4.30 -13.51
C LYS A 151 0.68 3.78 -14.90
N GLN A 152 0.97 4.68 -15.82
CA GLN A 152 1.42 4.33 -17.17
C GLN A 152 2.73 3.58 -17.12
N LEU A 153 3.68 4.00 -16.28
CA LEU A 153 4.94 3.30 -16.06
C LEU A 153 4.71 1.86 -15.60
N TYR A 154 3.87 1.66 -14.59
CA TYR A 154 3.53 0.32 -14.10
C TYR A 154 2.93 -0.58 -15.19
N LYS A 155 1.99 -0.04 -15.98
CA LYS A 155 1.38 -0.76 -17.11
C LYS A 155 2.42 -1.13 -18.17
N VAL A 156 3.33 -0.22 -18.51
CA VAL A 156 4.39 -0.47 -19.50
C VAL A 156 5.34 -1.55 -19.01
N LEU A 157 5.79 -1.50 -17.76
CA LEU A 157 6.65 -2.52 -17.18
C LEU A 157 5.99 -3.91 -17.19
N LEU A 158 4.73 -4.01 -16.76
CA LEU A 158 3.98 -5.26 -16.83
C LEU A 158 3.82 -5.75 -18.28
N SER A 159 3.53 -4.86 -19.23
CA SER A 159 3.35 -5.23 -20.64
C SER A 159 4.63 -5.76 -21.30
N LYS A 160 5.80 -5.40 -20.75
CA LYS A 160 7.11 -5.90 -21.17
C LYS A 160 7.49 -7.23 -20.49
N GLY A 161 6.64 -7.75 -19.60
CA GLY A 161 6.81 -9.07 -18.98
C GLY A 161 7.67 -9.09 -17.71
N TYR A 162 7.95 -7.94 -17.09
CA TYR A 162 8.67 -7.92 -15.82
C TYR A 162 7.83 -8.46 -14.66
N PRO A 163 8.45 -9.09 -13.64
CA PRO A 163 7.76 -9.54 -12.44
C PRO A 163 7.00 -8.39 -11.75
N LYS A 164 5.79 -8.68 -11.25
CA LYS A 164 4.90 -7.68 -10.65
C LYS A 164 5.54 -7.01 -9.43
N GLU A 165 6.25 -7.80 -8.63
CA GLU A 165 6.96 -7.39 -7.43
C GLU A 165 8.03 -6.35 -7.79
N LEU A 166 8.85 -6.64 -8.81
CA LEU A 166 9.84 -5.70 -9.34
C LEU A 166 9.19 -4.43 -9.88
N CYS A 167 8.09 -4.56 -10.65
CA CYS A 167 7.37 -3.41 -11.18
C CYS A 167 6.86 -2.50 -10.07
N ALA A 168 6.29 -3.09 -9.00
CA ALA A 168 5.74 -2.35 -7.88
C ALA A 168 6.85 -1.64 -7.10
N GLU A 169 7.99 -2.31 -6.89
CA GLU A 169 9.16 -1.72 -6.25
C GLU A 169 9.73 -0.53 -7.05
N ILE A 170 9.93 -0.70 -8.36
CA ILE A 170 10.39 0.37 -9.23
C ILE A 170 9.41 1.54 -9.19
N VAL A 171 8.12 1.29 -9.39
CA VAL A 171 7.14 2.37 -9.59
C VAL A 171 6.80 3.09 -8.29
N TYR A 172 6.47 2.34 -7.24
CA TYR A 172 5.87 2.91 -6.04
C TYR A 172 6.89 3.30 -4.98
N LYS A 173 8.07 2.65 -4.94
CA LYS A 173 9.15 3.02 -4.00
C LYS A 173 10.12 4.01 -4.60
N ASN A 174 10.57 3.76 -5.83
CA ASN A 174 11.67 4.50 -6.44
C ASN A 174 11.18 5.61 -7.40
N MET A 175 10.24 5.28 -8.29
CA MET A 175 9.82 6.12 -9.42
C MET A 175 8.43 6.73 -9.20
N ASN A 176 8.16 7.14 -7.96
CA ASN A 176 6.84 7.57 -7.48
C ASN A 176 6.54 9.08 -7.67
N THR A 177 7.25 9.74 -8.58
CA THR A 177 7.01 11.15 -8.93
C THR A 177 6.84 11.28 -10.44
N ASP A 178 6.12 12.32 -10.89
CA ASP A 178 5.95 12.59 -12.33
C ASP A 178 7.29 12.70 -13.07
N TYR A 179 8.26 13.35 -12.44
CA TYR A 179 9.60 13.53 -13.01
C TYR A 179 10.26 12.17 -13.27
N THR A 180 10.37 11.33 -12.23
CA THR A 180 11.04 10.04 -12.33
C THR A 180 10.26 9.08 -13.23
N ALA A 181 8.93 9.03 -13.10
CA ALA A 181 8.07 8.19 -13.92
C ALA A 181 8.14 8.55 -15.41
N THR A 182 8.10 9.85 -15.74
CA THR A 182 8.20 10.34 -17.13
C THR A 182 9.54 10.00 -17.76
N ARG A 183 10.65 10.15 -17.01
CA ARG A 183 11.99 9.82 -17.49
C ARG A 183 12.11 8.33 -17.81
N MET A 184 11.65 7.47 -16.90
CA MET A 184 11.68 6.01 -17.10
C MET A 184 10.77 5.57 -18.24
N LEU A 185 9.57 6.15 -18.37
CA LEU A 185 8.71 5.92 -19.54
C LEU A 185 9.41 6.28 -20.84
N GLY A 186 10.11 7.42 -20.87
CA GLY A 186 10.90 7.82 -22.02
C GLY A 186 11.96 6.78 -22.40
N TYR A 187 12.68 6.24 -21.42
CA TYR A 187 13.63 5.15 -21.64
C TYR A 187 12.95 3.90 -22.21
N LEU A 188 11.87 3.45 -21.57
CA LEU A 188 11.13 2.24 -21.96
C LEU A 188 10.45 2.33 -23.33
N TYR A 189 10.18 3.53 -23.83
CA TYR A 189 9.71 3.75 -25.20
C TYR A 189 10.81 3.71 -26.26
N ARG A 190 12.06 3.98 -25.87
CA ARG A 190 13.22 3.87 -26.77
C ARG A 190 13.84 2.47 -26.75
N VAL A 191 13.74 1.77 -25.62
CA VAL A 191 14.35 0.46 -25.44
C VAL A 191 13.26 -0.62 -25.41
N THR A 192 13.27 -1.48 -26.43
CA THR A 192 12.20 -2.45 -26.68
C THR A 192 12.09 -3.51 -25.58
N ASN A 193 13.21 -4.13 -25.19
CA ASN A 193 13.22 -5.20 -24.19
C ASN A 193 14.50 -5.13 -23.32
N PRO A 194 14.62 -4.13 -22.43
CA PRO A 194 15.79 -4.01 -21.57
C PRO A 194 15.92 -5.21 -20.62
N ARG A 195 17.15 -5.63 -20.31
CA ARG A 195 17.34 -6.62 -19.24
C ARG A 195 17.00 -5.96 -17.90
N ILE A 196 16.74 -6.75 -16.87
CA ILE A 196 16.45 -6.23 -15.53
C ILE A 196 17.61 -5.35 -15.03
N GLU A 197 18.85 -5.74 -15.29
CA GLU A 197 20.06 -4.95 -14.97
C GLU A 197 19.99 -3.56 -15.62
N ASP A 198 19.76 -3.49 -16.95
CA ASP A 198 19.72 -2.23 -17.69
C ASP A 198 18.57 -1.32 -17.21
N LEU A 199 17.44 -1.92 -16.82
CA LEU A 199 16.30 -1.21 -16.25
C LEU A 199 16.62 -0.60 -14.88
N VAL A 200 17.31 -1.36 -14.03
CA VAL A 200 17.72 -0.91 -12.69
C VAL A 200 18.81 0.17 -12.80
N ASP A 201 19.75 0.02 -13.72
CA ASP A 201 20.81 1.02 -13.97
C ASP A 201 20.21 2.35 -14.40
N GLU A 202 19.26 2.35 -15.35
CA GLU A 202 18.56 3.57 -15.75
C GLU A 202 17.76 4.17 -14.58
N MET A 203 17.12 3.34 -13.76
CA MET A 203 16.40 3.81 -12.57
C MET A 203 17.34 4.55 -11.62
N LEU A 204 18.50 3.96 -11.30
CA LEU A 204 19.50 4.55 -10.43
C LEU A 204 20.06 5.86 -11.01
N ALA A 205 20.29 5.92 -12.32
CA ALA A 205 20.73 7.13 -13.00
C ALA A 205 19.68 8.26 -12.87
N ILE A 206 18.40 7.97 -13.08
CA ILE A 206 17.32 8.96 -12.94
C ILE A 206 17.16 9.42 -11.49
N LEU A 207 17.32 8.53 -10.52
CA LEU A 207 17.29 8.88 -9.10
C LEU A 207 18.45 9.81 -8.72
N SER A 208 19.65 9.52 -9.23
CA SER A 208 20.82 10.37 -9.02
C SER A 208 20.63 11.76 -9.63
N ASP A 209 20.09 11.85 -10.86
CA ASP A 209 19.72 13.13 -11.50
C ASP A 209 18.75 13.93 -10.62
N ARG A 210 17.73 13.26 -10.06
CA ARG A 210 16.73 13.89 -9.20
C ARG A 210 17.38 14.47 -7.94
N GLU A 211 18.25 13.72 -7.28
CA GLU A 211 18.96 14.17 -6.08
C GLU A 211 19.82 15.40 -6.36
N ALA A 212 20.56 15.41 -7.47
CA ALA A 212 21.35 16.55 -7.89
C ALA A 212 20.49 17.81 -8.12
N ILE A 213 19.30 17.66 -8.73
CA ILE A 213 18.35 18.77 -8.92
C ILE A 213 17.83 19.30 -7.58
N ILE A 214 17.53 18.44 -6.62
CA ILE A 214 17.06 18.83 -5.29
C ILE A 214 18.15 19.63 -4.56
N GLN A 215 19.37 19.11 -4.51
CA GLN A 215 20.50 19.79 -3.87
C GLN A 215 20.76 21.16 -4.50
N LYS A 216 20.69 21.25 -5.83
CA LYS A 216 20.85 22.54 -6.53
C LYS A 216 19.80 23.56 -6.11
N LYS A 217 18.53 23.15 -6.02
CA LYS A 217 17.44 24.05 -5.59
C LYS A 217 17.57 24.49 -4.14
N GLU A 218 18.02 23.61 -3.25
CA GLU A 218 18.29 23.95 -1.86
C GLU A 218 19.40 25.01 -1.75
N LEU A 219 20.48 24.85 -2.52
CA LEU A 219 21.56 25.85 -2.59
C LEU A 219 21.08 27.19 -3.16
N GLU A 220 20.27 27.17 -4.23
CA GLU A 220 19.68 28.39 -4.82
C GLU A 220 18.78 29.12 -3.82
N HIS A 221 17.98 28.37 -3.05
CA HIS A 221 17.13 28.93 -2.01
C HIS A 221 17.95 29.54 -0.86
N ALA A 222 18.96 28.81 -0.36
CA ALA A 222 19.87 29.32 0.66
C ALA A 222 20.57 30.60 0.21
N GLN A 223 21.03 30.65 -1.04
CA GLN A 223 21.64 31.85 -1.61
C GLN A 223 20.64 33.01 -1.72
N ALA A 224 19.39 32.75 -2.09
CA ALA A 224 18.35 33.78 -2.18
C ALA A 224 18.04 34.39 -0.80
N VAL A 225 17.94 33.57 0.25
CA VAL A 225 17.75 34.02 1.63
C VAL A 225 18.93 34.89 2.10
N ILE A 226 20.17 34.45 1.85
CA ILE A 226 21.37 35.22 2.17
C ILE A 226 21.36 36.58 1.46
N ASN A 227 21.05 36.60 0.15
CA ASN A 227 21.01 37.84 -0.63
C ASN A 227 19.93 38.81 -0.15
N ASP A 228 18.79 38.30 0.32
CA ASP A 228 17.72 39.11 0.89
C ASP A 228 18.15 39.78 2.20
N MET A 229 18.78 39.02 3.11
CA MET A 229 19.37 39.57 4.34
C MET A 229 20.39 40.68 4.06
N TYR A 230 21.21 40.53 3.02
CA TYR A 230 22.18 41.57 2.62
C TYR A 230 21.51 42.82 2.01
N LYS A 231 20.38 42.67 1.32
CA LYS A 231 19.69 43.79 0.67
C LYS A 231 18.76 44.56 1.60
N ASN A 232 18.09 43.86 2.50
CA ASN A 232 17.00 44.42 3.31
C ASN A 232 17.35 44.56 4.79
N GLY A 233 18.51 44.04 5.23
CA GLY A 233 18.91 44.05 6.64
C GLY A 233 18.14 43.03 7.49
N LEU A 234 18.69 42.70 8.67
CA LEU A 234 18.09 41.76 9.64
C LEU A 234 16.75 42.26 10.19
#